data_AF-Q8MUV5-F1
#
_entry.id   AF-Q8MUV5-F1
#
_cell.length_a   1.000
_cell.length_b   1.000
_cell.length_c   1.000
_cell.angle_alpha   90.00
_cell.angle_beta   90.00
_cell.angle_gamma   90.00
#
_symmetry.space_group_name_H-M   'P 1'
#
loop_
_entity.id
_entity.type
_entity.pdbx_description
1 polymer ?
#
loop_
_entity_poly.entity_id
_entity_poly.type
_entity_poly.pdbx_seq_one_letter_code
_entity_poly.pdbx_strand_id
1 'polypeptide(L)'
;DQQGIHHQPSGVVVAPGYMPSCMSARQRRPIKQTLSGFDIAIVSLAQLVNLQTGIRVLSLPQPTDIPRPGTPVFIVGYGRDDNDRDPQRKNGGILKKGRATIMECRHATNGDPICVKSGQNFGQLPAPGDSGGPLLPSP
;
A
#
# COMPACT_ATOMS: atom_id res chain seq x y z
N ASP A 1 2.84 0.07 24.20
CA ASP A 1 1.53 -0.33 23.66
C ASP A 1 1.59 -1.69 23.01
N GLN A 2 0.96 -2.69 23.65
CA GLN A 2 0.93 -4.11 23.23
C GLN A 2 -0.26 -4.44 22.32
N GLN A 3 -0.82 -3.48 21.59
CA GLN A 3 -2.09 -3.70 20.85
C GLN A 3 -1.89 -4.34 19.45
N GLY A 4 -0.66 -4.57 19.01
CA GLY A 4 -0.36 -5.27 17.76
C GLY A 4 -0.04 -6.74 17.98
N ILE A 5 -0.62 -7.64 17.18
CA ILE A 5 -0.10 -9.00 17.05
C ILE A 5 1.11 -8.92 16.11
N HIS A 6 2.31 -9.02 16.68
CA HIS A 6 3.55 -8.99 15.92
C HIS A 6 4.00 -10.42 15.59
N HIS A 7 3.87 -10.81 14.32
CA HIS A 7 4.39 -12.09 13.84
C HIS A 7 5.87 -11.96 13.47
N GLN A 8 6.69 -12.92 13.90
CA GLN A 8 8.11 -12.95 13.55
C GLN A 8 8.30 -13.55 12.14
N PRO A 9 9.07 -12.91 11.25
CA PRO A 9 9.44 -13.49 9.96
C PRO A 9 10.50 -14.59 10.14
N SER A 10 10.39 -15.68 9.39
CA SER A 10 11.44 -16.68 9.21
C SER A 10 12.28 -16.44 7.95
N GLY A 11 11.76 -15.67 7.00
CA GLY A 11 12.45 -15.32 5.76
C GLY A 11 11.71 -14.29 4.93
N VAL A 12 12.46 -13.59 4.07
CA VAL A 12 11.93 -12.61 3.11
C VAL A 12 12.56 -12.91 1.75
N VAL A 13 11.71 -13.04 0.73
CA VAL A 13 12.14 -13.21 -0.67
C VAL A 13 11.62 -12.01 -1.46
N VAL A 14 12.51 -11.27 -2.11
CA VAL A 14 12.17 -10.12 -2.96
C VAL A 14 12.16 -10.52 -4.44
N ALA A 15 11.34 -9.85 -5.25
CA ALA A 15 11.31 -10.14 -6.67
C ALA A 15 12.66 -9.84 -7.37
N PRO A 16 13.04 -10.63 -8.39
CA PRO A 16 14.21 -10.33 -9.21
C PRO A 16 14.12 -8.94 -9.83
N GLY A 17 15.23 -8.21 -9.84
CA GLY A 17 15.30 -6.87 -10.41
C GLY A 17 14.69 -5.78 -9.53
N TYR A 18 14.23 -6.08 -8.31
CA TYR A 18 13.89 -5.06 -7.32
C TYR A 18 15.13 -4.21 -7.00
N MET A 19 15.13 -2.95 -7.48
CA MET A 19 16.13 -1.94 -7.12
C MET A 19 15.42 -0.76 -6.47
N PRO A 20 15.43 -0.64 -5.13
CA PRO A 20 14.87 0.52 -4.44
C PRO A 20 15.80 1.73 -4.65
N SER A 21 15.77 2.35 -5.82
CA SER A 21 16.48 3.61 -6.04
C SER A 21 15.59 4.78 -5.60
N CYS A 22 15.50 5.03 -4.30
CA CYS A 22 15.06 6.32 -3.80
C CYS A 22 16.23 7.31 -3.92
N MET A 23 16.50 7.81 -5.13
CA MET A 23 17.34 9.00 -5.27
C MET A 23 16.57 10.19 -4.72
N SER A 24 16.82 10.53 -3.45
CA SER A 24 16.41 11.82 -2.87
C SER A 24 16.69 12.93 -3.87
N ALA A 25 15.63 13.64 -4.26
CA ALA A 25 15.69 14.82 -5.09
C ALA A 25 16.44 15.95 -4.36
N ARG A 26 17.77 15.84 -4.24
CA ARG A 26 18.65 16.95 -3.81
C ARG A 26 18.91 17.96 -4.93
N GLN A 27 18.43 17.70 -6.14
CA GLN A 27 18.56 18.62 -7.26
C GLN A 27 17.20 18.70 -7.96
N ARG A 28 16.71 19.92 -8.19
CA ARG A 28 15.43 20.32 -8.83
C ARG A 28 15.26 19.79 -10.27
N ARG A 29 15.54 18.52 -10.53
CA ARG A 29 15.37 17.84 -11.80
C ARG A 29 14.17 16.89 -11.68
N PRO A 30 13.28 16.85 -12.68
CA PRO A 30 12.22 15.84 -12.71
C PRO A 30 12.85 14.45 -12.70
N ILE A 31 12.31 13.57 -11.86
CA ILE A 31 12.74 12.18 -11.74
C ILE A 31 12.61 11.52 -13.12
N LYS A 32 13.73 11.15 -13.74
CA LYS A 32 13.76 10.51 -15.06
C LYS A 32 13.51 9.00 -15.01
N GLN A 33 13.51 8.39 -13.82
CA GLN A 33 13.29 6.96 -13.67
C GLN A 33 12.33 6.72 -12.50
N THR A 34 11.10 6.40 -12.85
CA THR A 34 10.09 5.80 -11.99
C THR A 34 10.49 4.35 -11.75
N LEU A 35 10.70 3.99 -10.47
CA LEU A 35 10.82 2.63 -9.92
C LEU A 35 11.28 1.57 -10.94
N SER A 36 12.58 1.26 -10.99
CA SER A 36 13.05 0.14 -11.80
C SER A 36 12.88 -1.17 -11.03
N GLY A 37 12.07 -2.09 -11.57
CA GLY A 37 11.85 -3.44 -11.01
C GLY A 37 10.44 -3.67 -10.48
N PHE A 38 10.19 -4.89 -9.98
CA PHE A 38 8.93 -5.27 -9.35
C PHE A 38 8.99 -5.02 -7.83
N ASP A 39 8.17 -4.11 -7.32
CA ASP A 39 8.07 -3.81 -5.88
C ASP A 39 7.18 -4.82 -5.16
N ILE A 40 7.69 -6.04 -5.00
CA ILE A 40 6.97 -7.14 -4.34
C ILE A 40 7.94 -8.04 -3.56
N ALA A 41 7.49 -8.48 -2.39
CA ALA A 41 8.19 -9.43 -1.55
C ALA A 41 7.23 -10.45 -0.94
N ILE A 42 7.73 -11.66 -0.68
CA ILE A 42 7.03 -12.70 0.06
C ILE A 42 7.71 -12.83 1.43
N VAL A 43 6.91 -12.68 2.50
CA VAL A 43 7.37 -12.87 3.88
C VAL A 43 6.86 -14.20 4.40
N SER A 44 7.76 -15.09 4.78
CA SER A 44 7.42 -16.33 5.48
C SER A 44 7.41 -16.07 6.98
N LEU A 45 6.37 -16.52 7.67
CA LEU A 45 6.27 -16.39 9.13
C LEU A 45 6.96 -17.58 9.81
N ALA A 46 7.60 -17.32 10.96
CA ALA A 46 8.26 -18.35 11.77
C ALA A 46 7.28 -19.29 12.47
N GLN A 47 6.03 -18.86 12.63
CA GLN A 47 4.96 -19.61 13.29
C GLN A 47 3.68 -19.49 12.48
N LEU A 48 2.87 -20.55 12.50
CA LEU A 48 1.55 -20.52 11.87
C LEU A 48 0.62 -19.56 12.63
N VAL A 49 -0.25 -18.90 11.87
CA VAL A 49 -1.22 -17.94 12.38
C VAL A 49 -2.57 -18.64 12.57
N ASN A 50 -3.20 -18.46 13.72
CA ASN A 50 -4.55 -18.96 13.96
C ASN A 50 -5.58 -18.04 13.24
N LEU A 51 -6.24 -18.57 12.22
CA LEU A 51 -7.24 -17.84 11.44
C LEU A 51 -8.61 -17.70 12.14
N GLN A 52 -8.82 -18.37 13.27
CA GLN A 52 -10.11 -18.33 13.98
C GLN A 52 -10.32 -17.01 14.75
N THR A 53 -9.26 -16.22 14.98
CA THR A 53 -9.29 -15.06 15.87
C THR A 53 -9.15 -13.75 15.10
N GLY A 54 -10.22 -13.31 14.42
CA GLY A 54 -10.26 -11.98 13.79
C GLY A 54 -9.29 -11.78 12.62
N ILE A 55 -8.62 -12.84 12.15
CA ILE A 55 -7.70 -12.84 11.02
C ILE A 55 -8.40 -13.46 9.82
N ARG A 56 -8.34 -12.80 8.67
CA ARG A 56 -8.87 -13.33 7.42
C ARG A 56 -7.81 -13.26 6.33
N VAL A 57 -7.77 -14.30 5.50
CA VAL A 57 -6.92 -14.35 4.31
C VAL A 57 -7.66 -13.67 3.16
N LEU A 58 -6.95 -12.85 2.40
CA LEU A 58 -7.44 -12.28 1.15
C LEU A 58 -7.02 -13.17 -0.01
N SER A 59 -7.97 -13.50 -0.88
CA SER A 59 -7.66 -14.21 -2.13
C SER A 59 -6.90 -13.28 -3.07
N LEU A 60 -5.91 -13.84 -3.77
CA LEU A 60 -5.25 -13.12 -4.86
C LEU A 60 -6.22 -12.98 -6.05
N PRO A 61 -6.17 -11.85 -6.79
CA PRO A 61 -6.96 -11.67 -7.99
C PRO A 61 -6.56 -12.67 -9.08
N GLN A 62 -7.51 -13.02 -9.96
CA GLN A 62 -7.19 -13.71 -11.21
C GLN A 62 -6.54 -12.72 -12.20
N PRO A 63 -5.77 -13.20 -13.20
CA PRO A 63 -5.20 -12.34 -14.24
C PRO A 63 -6.25 -11.51 -15.00
N THR A 64 -7.51 -11.93 -15.00
CA THR A 64 -8.65 -11.22 -15.61
C THR A 64 -9.26 -10.14 -14.73
N ASP A 65 -8.93 -10.09 -13.44
CA ASP A 65 -9.55 -9.19 -12.46
C ASP A 65 -8.87 -7.82 -12.38
N ILE A 66 -8.16 -7.41 -13.44
CA ILE A 66 -7.51 -6.10 -13.51
C ILE A 66 -8.59 -5.02 -13.48
N PRO A 67 -8.61 -4.15 -12.46
CA PRO A 67 -9.69 -3.19 -12.29
C PRO A 67 -9.61 -2.09 -13.34
N ARG A 68 -10.78 -1.64 -13.83
CA ARG A 68 -10.87 -0.62 -14.86
C ARG A 68 -10.78 0.79 -14.25
N PRO A 69 -10.35 1.80 -15.01
CA PRO A 69 -10.48 3.19 -14.60
C PRO A 69 -11.92 3.50 -14.17
N GLY A 70 -12.07 4.27 -13.09
CA GLY A 70 -13.36 4.57 -12.47
C GLY A 70 -13.78 3.58 -11.39
N THR A 71 -13.14 2.41 -11.28
CA THR A 71 -13.45 1.44 -10.21
C THR A 71 -13.12 2.02 -8.83
N PRO A 72 -14.05 2.02 -7.86
CA PRO A 72 -13.78 2.44 -6.49
C PRO A 72 -13.00 1.36 -5.73
N VAL A 73 -12.02 1.80 -4.95
CA VAL A 73 -11.14 0.95 -4.14
C VAL A 73 -10.92 1.56 -2.76
N PHE A 74 -10.44 0.76 -1.82
CA PHE A 74 -9.96 1.20 -0.52
C PHE A 74 -8.46 1.01 -0.39
N ILE A 75 -7.84 1.96 0.30
CA ILE A 75 -6.47 1.87 0.80
C ILE A 75 -6.57 1.85 2.33
N VAL A 76 -5.88 0.90 2.96
CA VAL A 76 -5.88 0.74 4.42
C VAL A 76 -4.46 0.63 4.96
N GLY A 77 -4.25 1.16 6.16
CA GLY A 77 -2.94 1.13 6.80
C GLY A 77 -2.92 1.95 8.09
N TYR A 78 -1.77 1.91 8.76
CA TYR A 78 -1.44 2.74 9.92
C TYR A 78 -0.56 3.94 9.53
N GLY A 79 -0.45 4.21 8.23
CA GLY A 79 0.43 5.22 7.66
C GLY A 79 0.22 6.60 8.23
N ARG A 80 1.22 7.45 7.99
CA ARG A 80 1.26 8.80 8.53
C ARG A 80 0.03 9.60 8.10
N ASP A 81 -0.61 10.24 9.06
CA ASP A 81 -1.77 11.11 8.88
C ASP A 81 -1.47 12.48 9.47
N ASP A 82 -1.04 13.43 8.62
CA ASP A 82 -0.74 14.79 9.08
C ASP A 82 -1.98 15.59 9.49
N ASN A 83 -3.18 15.13 9.10
CA ASN A 83 -4.46 15.75 9.40
C ASN A 83 -5.12 15.22 10.69
N ASP A 84 -4.56 14.18 11.34
CA ASP A 84 -5.10 13.72 12.62
C ASP A 84 -4.95 14.86 13.66
N ARG A 85 -6.05 15.13 14.37
CA ARG A 85 -6.11 16.18 15.40
C ARG A 85 -5.28 15.81 16.62
N ASP A 86 -5.05 14.52 16.83
CA ASP A 86 -4.22 14.00 17.90
C ASP A 86 -2.79 13.75 17.40
N PRO A 87 -1.79 14.50 17.92
CA PRO A 87 -0.39 14.34 17.53
C PRO A 87 0.14 12.91 17.68
N GLN A 88 -0.37 12.14 18.64
CA GLN A 88 0.08 10.76 18.86
C GLN A 88 -0.41 9.81 17.75
N ARG A 89 -1.53 10.13 17.09
CA ARG A 89 -2.13 9.32 16.02
C ARG A 89 -1.63 9.66 14.61
N LYS A 90 -0.87 10.75 14.49
CA LYS A 90 -0.23 11.14 13.24
C LYS A 90 0.74 10.10 12.72
N ASN A 91 1.45 9.40 13.60
CA ASN A 91 2.44 8.39 13.24
C ASN A 91 1.94 6.94 13.42
N GLY A 92 0.61 6.72 13.44
CA GLY A 92 0.01 5.39 13.52
C GLY A 92 -0.94 5.21 14.70
N GLY A 93 -1.09 3.97 15.18
CA GLY A 93 -1.90 3.64 16.36
C GLY A 93 -3.37 3.30 16.11
N ILE A 94 -3.99 3.84 15.04
CA ILE A 94 -5.34 3.46 14.60
C ILE A 94 -5.31 3.13 13.11
N LEU A 95 -5.97 2.02 12.74
CA LEU A 95 -6.11 1.62 11.34
C LEU A 95 -6.98 2.64 10.60
N LYS A 96 -6.44 3.18 9.52
CA LYS A 96 -7.10 4.16 8.66
C LYS A 96 -7.60 3.49 7.39
N LYS A 97 -8.69 4.04 6.85
CA LYS A 97 -9.28 3.61 5.57
C LYS A 97 -9.57 4.84 4.71
N GLY A 98 -8.99 4.89 3.51
CA GLY A 98 -9.31 5.88 2.49
C GLY A 98 -9.97 5.24 1.29
N ARG A 99 -10.89 5.96 0.65
CA ARG A 99 -11.36 5.62 -0.68
C ARG A 99 -10.34 6.07 -1.74
N ALA A 100 -10.31 5.40 -2.86
CA ALA A 100 -9.66 5.90 -4.06
C ALA A 100 -10.42 5.40 -5.27
N THR A 101 -10.08 5.93 -6.44
CA THR A 101 -10.63 5.49 -7.71
C THR A 101 -9.48 5.13 -8.61
N ILE A 102 -9.58 3.96 -9.27
CA ILE A 102 -8.61 3.58 -10.30
C ILE A 102 -8.62 4.62 -11.41
N MET A 103 -7.43 4.96 -11.90
CA MET A 103 -7.25 5.92 -12.99
C MET A 103 -6.18 5.45 -13.96
N GLU A 104 -6.24 5.98 -15.19
CA GLU A 104 -5.16 5.80 -16.15
C GLU A 104 -3.86 6.39 -15.62
N CYS A 105 -2.75 5.65 -15.78
CA CYS A 105 -1.44 6.12 -15.41
C CYS A 105 -1.01 7.27 -16.36
N ARG A 106 -0.73 8.44 -15.79
CA ARG A 106 -0.41 9.66 -16.55
C ARG A 106 1.02 9.71 -17.08
N HIS A 107 1.88 8.83 -16.60
CA HIS A 107 3.30 8.80 -16.92
C HIS A 107 3.68 7.40 -17.37
N ALA A 108 4.73 7.30 -18.19
CA ALA A 108 5.34 6.02 -18.50
C ALA A 108 5.76 5.33 -17.20
N THR A 109 5.35 4.09 -17.05
CA THR A 109 5.62 3.26 -15.87
C THR A 109 6.32 1.99 -16.31
N ASN A 110 7.14 1.43 -15.43
CA ASN A 110 7.69 0.09 -15.58
C ASN A 110 6.89 -0.85 -14.66
N GLY A 111 6.72 -2.11 -15.06
CA GLY A 111 6.12 -3.15 -14.20
C GLY A 111 4.61 -3.07 -14.03
N ASP A 112 3.89 -2.48 -14.99
CA ASP A 112 2.41 -2.45 -15.09
C ASP A 112 1.67 -2.08 -13.79
N PRO A 113 1.96 -0.92 -13.17
CA PRO A 113 1.31 -0.52 -11.93
C PRO A 113 -0.16 -0.14 -12.13
N ILE A 114 -0.94 -0.31 -11.07
CA ILE A 114 -2.29 0.24 -10.98
C ILE A 114 -2.21 1.65 -10.40
N CYS A 115 -2.63 2.64 -11.19
CA CYS A 115 -2.69 4.03 -10.72
C CYS A 115 -4.03 4.35 -10.05
N VAL A 116 -3.98 5.13 -8.98
CA VAL A 116 -5.16 5.50 -8.19
C VAL A 116 -5.19 7.00 -7.92
N LYS A 117 -6.40 7.56 -7.91
CA LYS A 117 -6.66 8.93 -7.45
C LYS A 117 -7.33 8.86 -6.09
N SER A 118 -6.79 9.54 -5.09
CA SER A 118 -7.46 9.70 -3.80
C SER A 118 -8.83 10.37 -3.99
N GLY A 119 -9.84 9.92 -3.24
CA GLY A 119 -11.14 10.58 -3.26
C GLY A 119 -11.03 12.06 -2.85
N GLN A 120 -11.85 12.92 -3.46
CA GLN A 120 -11.81 14.38 -3.26
C GLN A 120 -12.68 14.85 -2.09
N ASN A 121 -13.16 13.94 -1.23
CA ASN A 121 -14.04 14.31 -0.14
C ASN A 121 -13.25 15.02 0.96
N PHE A 122 -13.79 16.13 1.48
CA PHE A 122 -13.25 16.82 2.65
C PHE A 122 -13.10 15.83 3.82
N GLY A 123 -11.91 15.78 4.43
CA GLY A 123 -11.58 14.88 5.55
C GLY A 123 -11.01 13.51 5.15
N GLN A 124 -10.85 13.24 3.85
CA GLN A 124 -10.24 12.01 3.38
C GLN A 124 -8.72 12.10 3.35
N LEU A 125 -8.05 11.09 3.91
CA LEU A 125 -6.60 11.00 3.89
C LEU A 125 -6.10 10.74 2.46
N PRO A 126 -5.16 11.54 1.93
CA PRO A 126 -4.66 11.37 0.57
C PRO A 126 -3.90 10.05 0.39
N ALA A 127 -3.27 9.53 1.45
CA ALA A 127 -2.52 8.27 1.45
C ALA A 127 -2.57 7.59 2.83
N PRO A 128 -3.70 6.96 3.23
CA PRO A 128 -3.83 6.32 4.54
C PRO A 128 -3.11 4.96 4.63
N GLY A 129 -2.54 4.48 3.53
CA GLY A 129 -1.90 3.17 3.45
C GLY A 129 -0.46 3.18 3.91
N ASP A 130 0.09 1.98 4.02
CA ASP A 130 1.51 1.71 4.25
C ASP A 130 2.14 1.14 2.97
N SER A 131 3.46 1.30 2.79
CA SER A 131 4.18 0.60 1.72
C SER A 131 4.08 -0.91 1.92
N GLY A 132 3.68 -1.64 0.88
CA GLY A 132 3.37 -3.09 0.96
C GLY A 132 1.98 -3.42 1.53
N GLY A 133 1.20 -2.41 1.95
CA GLY A 133 -0.20 -2.59 2.36
C GLY A 133 -1.14 -2.87 1.18
N PRO A 134 -2.35 -3.39 1.43
CA PRO A 134 -3.23 -3.83 0.36
C PRO A 134 -4.02 -2.68 -0.28
N LEU A 135 -4.24 -2.80 -1.59
CA LEU A 135 -5.30 -2.11 -2.32
C LEU A 135 -6.50 -3.05 -2.42
N LEU A 136 -7.65 -2.65 -1.87
CA LEU A 136 -8.82 -3.50 -1.73
C LEU A 136 -9.96 -3.01 -2.65
N PRO A 137 -10.76 -3.91 -3.25
CA PRO A 137 -11.99 -3.49 -3.92
C PRO A 137 -12.96 -2.84 -2.92
N SER A 138 -13.67 -1.78 -3.34
CA SER A 138 -14.84 -1.31 -2.61
C SER A 138 -16.04 -2.20 -2.95
N PRO A 139 -16.81 -2.67 -1.96
CA PRO A 139 -18.16 -3.18 -2.20
C PRO A 139 -19.08 -2.05 -2.67
#